data_AF-A0ABD3PA29-F1
#
_entry.id   AF-A0ABD3PA29-F1
#
_cell.length_a   1.000
_cell.length_b   1.000
_cell.length_c   1.000
_cell.angle_alpha   90.00
_cell.angle_beta   90.00
_cell.angle_gamma   90.00
#
_symmetry.space_group_name_H-M   'P 1'
#
loop_
_entity.id
_entity.type
_entity.pdbx_description
1 polymer ?
#
loop_
_entity_poly.entity_id
_entity_poly.type
_entity_poly.pdbx_seq_one_letter_code
_entity_poly.pdbx_strand_id
1 'polypeptide(L)'
;MEDDAATASAGAEGGGEEELWVPSCEGIDTGNVVGPACSSYATCNAGVVVGSPVACTAGTLYNKALGICDHEANVICYTSSGEGEDDGVTDVWNPSTQYRYDDFMAALRIMYLEGVGGETFYAGQDVSPLSGPGGGTSTGLVNVAAFLAQAMKETIRYDSCDENNWDVVDGRYPLSNACGQLNQTYSEYACPADEEHMQCEVDASMATRAYTNANWYGAPGPLYCGPKSDFPFTGYWDYQLTCDDEDVNACDEYEGQRGGGEVNDEPVPNRRGRTDVEGCCICNYGVLNYYLGKRAADEGRESRYPDIDFCKDPGAICVPGGHVELKWIAGMFYWIRSLQTYDNGWNYMDNLKSFVQGGLQDDSFIDAVSGIVNRGCHSPPCSFGSEPLDGGEERKENFKKVLGILLEPDGSPRVFRPGDTATATSAPPGSTPAPIMSSDYVEEDELAGDTAEEEEDWTDDEFASDTDAEEEDWAESSTGISAMSLWC
;
A
#
# COMPACT_ATOMS: atom_id res chain seq x y z
N MET A 1 42.43 79.45 -7.57
CA MET A 1 42.94 79.20 -6.21
C MET A 1 41.92 78.31 -5.57
N GLU A 2 42.39 77.19 -5.06
CA GLU A 2 41.62 75.97 -4.74
C GLU A 2 40.53 76.21 -3.69
N ASP A 3 39.37 75.60 -3.90
CA ASP A 3 38.23 75.58 -2.97
C ASP A 3 38.00 74.16 -2.42
N ASP A 4 37.91 74.12 -1.09
CA ASP A 4 37.24 73.19 -0.17
C ASP A 4 37.49 71.67 -0.21
N ALA A 5 38.07 71.20 0.91
CA ALA A 5 38.20 69.80 1.31
C ALA A 5 36.99 69.36 2.16
N ALA A 6 36.23 68.39 1.67
CA ALA A 6 35.35 67.53 2.48
C ALA A 6 35.15 66.19 1.75
N THR A 7 35.85 65.15 2.20
CA THR A 7 35.65 63.77 1.76
C THR A 7 34.49 63.16 2.55
N ALA A 8 33.36 62.95 1.89
CA ALA A 8 32.24 62.18 2.41
C ALA A 8 32.57 60.68 2.41
N SER A 9 32.33 60.03 3.55
CA SER A 9 32.26 58.58 3.68
C SER A 9 30.78 58.16 3.61
N ALA A 10 30.47 57.18 2.76
CA ALA A 10 29.17 56.53 2.72
C ALA A 10 29.34 55.07 2.25
N GLY A 11 29.03 54.15 3.18
CA GLY A 11 28.36 52.87 2.99
C GLY A 11 28.88 51.90 1.93
N ALA A 12 29.59 50.87 2.38
CA ALA A 12 29.47 49.52 1.84
C ALA A 12 29.50 48.55 3.03
N GLU A 13 28.32 48.10 3.45
CA GLU A 13 28.18 46.96 4.36
C GLU A 13 28.64 45.70 3.60
N GLY A 14 29.73 45.10 4.09
CA GLY A 14 30.27 43.85 3.57
C GLY A 14 29.41 42.67 4.04
N GLY A 15 29.07 41.79 3.11
CA GLY A 15 28.32 40.57 3.35
C GLY A 15 29.01 39.64 4.35
N GLY A 16 28.20 38.99 5.18
CA GLY A 16 28.63 37.89 6.03
C GLY A 16 28.99 36.68 5.17
N GLU A 17 30.17 36.13 5.43
CA GLU A 17 30.57 34.81 4.95
C GLU A 17 29.65 33.76 5.63
N GLU A 18 28.92 32.96 4.85
CA GLU A 18 28.22 31.79 5.37
C GLU A 18 29.26 30.84 5.98
N GLU A 19 29.12 30.49 7.26
CA GLU A 19 29.96 29.49 7.91
C GLU A 19 29.82 28.16 7.16
N LEU A 20 30.90 27.72 6.52
CA LEU A 20 30.95 26.47 5.78
C LEU A 20 30.74 25.30 6.77
N TRP A 21 29.63 24.57 6.65
CA TRP A 21 29.35 23.41 7.47
C TRP A 21 30.45 22.34 7.31
N VAL A 22 31.01 21.87 8.42
CA VAL A 22 32.00 20.79 8.46
C VAL A 22 31.30 19.51 8.96
N PRO A 23 31.04 18.50 8.09
CA PRO A 23 30.38 17.27 8.49
C PRO A 23 31.24 16.43 9.45
N SER A 24 30.58 15.70 10.35
CA SER A 24 31.20 14.72 11.24
C SER A 24 30.43 13.40 11.17
N CYS A 25 31.14 12.28 11.05
CA CYS A 25 30.58 10.92 11.08
C CYS A 25 30.55 10.31 12.50
N GLU A 26 30.57 11.15 13.53
CA GLU A 26 30.53 10.67 14.91
C GLU A 26 29.25 9.86 15.17
N GLY A 27 29.41 8.58 15.53
CA GLY A 27 28.30 7.66 15.77
C GLY A 27 27.67 7.03 14.51
N ILE A 28 28.22 7.28 13.31
CA ILE A 28 27.73 6.71 12.05
C ILE A 28 28.89 6.02 11.33
N ASP A 29 28.83 4.68 11.27
CA ASP A 29 29.87 3.89 10.60
C ASP A 29 29.74 3.97 9.07
N THR A 30 28.54 3.76 8.53
CA THR A 30 28.24 3.96 7.09
C THR A 30 26.87 4.60 6.95
N GLY A 31 26.73 5.58 6.04
CA GLY A 31 25.47 6.28 5.79
C GLY A 31 25.67 7.76 5.48
N ASN A 32 24.60 8.55 5.46
CA ASN A 32 24.68 9.99 5.20
C ASN A 32 24.39 10.82 6.46
N VAL A 33 25.15 11.89 6.66
CA VAL A 33 24.95 12.90 7.71
C VAL A 33 24.31 14.15 7.12
N VAL A 34 23.37 14.73 7.87
CA VAL A 34 22.54 15.85 7.42
C VAL A 34 23.18 17.18 7.84
N GLY A 35 23.26 18.11 6.89
CA GLY A 35 23.73 19.47 7.13
C GLY A 35 22.65 20.38 7.74
N PRO A 36 23.02 21.61 8.13
CA PRO A 36 22.11 22.58 8.72
C PRO A 36 20.88 22.82 7.84
N ALA A 37 19.71 22.93 8.46
CA ALA A 37 18.42 23.09 7.78
C ALA A 37 18.13 22.03 6.70
N CYS A 38 18.82 20.89 6.73
CA CYS A 38 18.74 19.85 5.71
C CYS A 38 19.08 20.32 4.29
N SER A 39 19.75 21.47 4.12
CA SER A 39 20.11 21.99 2.80
C SER A 39 21.28 21.26 2.13
N SER A 40 21.89 20.31 2.84
CA SER A 40 23.05 19.55 2.37
C SER A 40 23.17 18.23 3.12
N TYR A 41 24.00 17.33 2.59
CA TYR A 41 24.40 16.09 3.25
C TYR A 41 25.85 15.74 2.95
N ALA A 42 26.45 14.84 3.73
CA ALA A 42 27.75 14.26 3.43
C ALA A 42 27.72 12.75 3.68
N THR A 43 28.47 11.99 2.90
CA THR A 43 28.51 10.52 3.01
C THR A 43 29.60 10.09 3.97
N CYS A 44 29.31 9.09 4.79
CA CYS A 44 30.20 8.46 5.75
C CYS A 44 30.46 7.01 5.33
N ASN A 45 31.72 6.59 5.42
CA ASN A 45 32.13 5.21 5.23
C ASN A 45 33.24 4.86 6.24
N ALA A 46 33.06 3.77 6.98
CA ALA A 46 33.91 3.36 8.10
C ALA A 46 34.18 4.49 9.12
N GLY A 47 33.16 5.30 9.43
CA GLY A 47 33.25 6.42 10.36
C GLY A 47 33.99 7.65 9.84
N VAL A 48 34.26 7.73 8.53
CA VAL A 48 34.98 8.84 7.90
C VAL A 48 34.13 9.48 6.80
N VAL A 49 34.10 10.81 6.74
CA VAL A 49 33.43 11.54 5.66
C VAL A 49 34.16 11.24 4.35
N VAL A 50 33.41 10.76 3.36
CA VAL A 50 33.88 10.48 2.01
C VAL A 50 33.29 11.49 1.03
N GLY A 51 34.16 12.13 0.24
CA GLY A 51 33.77 13.18 -0.69
C GLY A 51 33.54 14.54 -0.02
N SER A 52 33.06 15.49 -0.82
CA SER A 52 32.65 16.81 -0.35
C SER A 52 31.17 16.79 0.03
N PRO A 53 30.73 17.63 0.99
CA PRO A 53 29.31 17.84 1.23
C PRO A 53 28.58 18.18 -0.07
N VAL A 54 27.43 17.56 -0.28
CA VAL A 54 26.55 17.78 -1.42
C VAL A 54 25.43 18.70 -0.96
N ALA A 55 25.32 19.86 -1.61
CA ALA A 55 24.19 20.77 -1.40
C ALA A 55 22.98 20.27 -2.19
N CYS A 56 21.80 20.34 -1.57
CA CYS A 56 20.55 20.09 -2.26
C CYS A 56 20.24 21.23 -3.23
N THR A 57 19.62 20.89 -4.36
CA THR A 57 19.17 21.87 -5.36
C THR A 57 18.14 22.81 -4.73
N ALA A 58 18.07 24.06 -5.18
CA ALA A 58 17.09 25.02 -4.67
C ALA A 58 15.66 24.45 -4.73
N GLY A 59 14.89 24.58 -3.64
CA GLY A 59 13.55 24.00 -3.49
C GLY A 59 13.52 22.56 -2.97
N THR A 60 14.69 21.94 -2.72
CA THR A 60 14.81 20.60 -2.15
C THR A 60 15.61 20.60 -0.85
N LEU A 61 15.29 19.68 0.06
CA LEU A 61 15.99 19.41 1.32
C LEU A 61 16.37 17.93 1.39
N TYR A 62 17.39 17.61 2.17
CA TYR A 62 17.85 16.25 2.34
C TYR A 62 16.85 15.42 3.16
N ASN A 63 16.18 14.49 2.48
CA ASN A 63 15.30 13.50 3.07
C ASN A 63 16.13 12.34 3.62
N LYS A 64 16.33 12.33 4.95
CA LYS A 64 17.13 11.28 5.61
C LYS A 64 16.54 9.88 5.44
N ALA A 65 15.22 9.75 5.34
CA ALA A 65 14.55 8.46 5.18
C ALA A 65 14.80 7.87 3.78
N LEU A 66 14.76 8.71 2.74
CA LEU A 66 14.99 8.29 1.36
C LEU A 66 16.46 8.32 0.93
N GLY A 67 17.31 9.04 1.66
CA GLY A 67 18.73 9.16 1.33
C GLY A 67 19.04 10.13 0.19
N ILE A 68 18.09 10.99 -0.18
CA ILE A 68 18.15 11.89 -1.36
C ILE A 68 17.74 13.32 -0.98
N CYS A 69 18.08 14.30 -1.81
CA CYS A 69 17.49 15.64 -1.72
C CYS A 69 16.09 15.61 -2.35
N ASP A 70 15.03 15.88 -1.61
CA ASP A 70 13.62 15.77 -1.98
C ASP A 70 12.91 17.12 -1.77
N HIS A 71 11.72 17.31 -2.32
CA HIS A 71 10.97 18.57 -2.17
C HIS A 71 10.74 18.89 -0.70
N GLU A 72 10.87 20.18 -0.34
CA GLU A 72 10.69 20.67 1.03
C GLU A 72 9.42 20.14 1.72
N ALA A 73 8.33 20.00 0.96
CA ALA A 73 7.05 19.48 1.44
C ALA A 73 7.08 18.02 1.92
N ASN A 74 8.07 17.22 1.49
CA ASN A 74 8.23 15.80 1.81
C ASN A 74 9.27 15.57 2.93
N VAL A 75 9.94 16.61 3.42
CA VAL A 75 11.08 16.50 4.33
C VAL A 75 10.75 17.00 5.72
N ILE A 76 10.87 16.12 6.72
CA ILE A 76 10.84 16.51 8.13
C ILE A 76 12.28 16.76 8.59
N CYS A 77 12.66 18.04 8.69
CA CYS A 77 14.01 18.45 9.06
C CYS A 77 14.11 18.80 10.55
N TYR A 78 14.79 17.97 11.34
CA TYR A 78 15.08 18.29 12.74
C TYR A 78 16.45 18.99 12.84
N THR A 79 16.47 20.31 13.04
CA THR A 79 17.70 21.01 13.41
C THR A 79 18.05 20.71 14.86
N SER A 80 19.23 20.14 15.11
CA SER A 80 19.70 19.76 16.43
C SER A 80 20.00 20.98 17.33
N SER A 81 18.98 21.58 17.92
CA SER A 81 19.09 22.32 19.19
C SER A 81 17.72 22.76 19.72
N GLY A 82 17.19 22.05 20.73
CA GLY A 82 16.17 22.60 21.63
C GLY A 82 14.96 21.71 21.86
N GLU A 83 14.72 21.33 23.12
CA GLU A 83 13.39 21.03 23.62
C GLU A 83 12.51 22.27 23.39
N GLY A 84 11.55 22.22 22.48
CA GLY A 84 10.63 23.32 22.22
C GLY A 84 9.79 23.11 20.98
N GLU A 85 8.49 22.89 21.23
CA GLU A 85 7.36 22.88 20.29
C GLU A 85 7.47 21.93 19.09
N ASP A 86 6.74 20.83 19.24
CA ASP A 86 6.00 20.15 18.18
C ASP A 86 5.24 21.19 17.35
N ASP A 87 5.96 21.86 16.43
CA ASP A 87 5.40 22.57 15.29
C ASP A 87 4.87 21.49 14.36
N GLY A 88 3.75 20.91 14.77
CA GLY A 88 3.13 19.76 14.16
C GLY A 88 3.03 19.92 12.65
N VAL A 89 3.96 19.30 11.95
CA VAL A 89 3.58 18.54 10.77
C VAL A 89 2.84 17.32 11.31
N THR A 90 1.62 17.56 11.80
CA THR A 90 0.65 16.49 11.93
C THR A 90 0.59 15.90 10.53
N ASP A 91 0.93 14.64 10.39
CA ASP A 91 0.68 13.86 9.18
C ASP A 91 -0.80 14.04 8.83
N VAL A 92 -1.12 14.99 7.96
CA VAL A 92 -2.50 15.45 7.76
C VAL A 92 -3.18 14.40 6.91
N TRP A 93 -3.89 13.50 7.57
CA TRP A 93 -4.81 12.57 6.93
C TRP A 93 -5.86 13.36 6.15
N ASN A 94 -5.72 13.36 4.83
CA ASN A 94 -6.75 13.88 3.94
C ASN A 94 -7.80 12.78 3.69
N PRO A 95 -9.09 13.14 3.56
CA PRO A 95 -10.10 12.18 3.12
C PRO A 95 -9.72 11.58 1.77
N SER A 96 -9.65 10.25 1.73
CA SER A 96 -9.43 9.52 0.48
C SER A 96 -10.62 9.69 -0.46
N THR A 97 -10.31 9.92 -1.74
CA THR A 97 -11.24 9.87 -2.86
C THR A 97 -11.42 8.44 -3.37
N GLN A 98 -10.40 7.59 -3.20
CA GLN A 98 -10.39 6.19 -3.61
C GLN A 98 -11.10 5.24 -2.63
N TYR A 99 -10.96 5.48 -1.33
CA TYR A 99 -11.40 4.59 -0.25
C TYR A 99 -12.46 5.28 0.61
N ARG A 100 -13.74 4.97 0.31
CA ARG A 100 -14.91 5.55 1.00
C ARG A 100 -15.55 4.54 1.94
N TYR A 101 -16.18 5.06 3.00
CA TYR A 101 -16.86 4.23 4.01
C TYR A 101 -18.04 3.44 3.43
N ASP A 102 -18.84 4.04 2.56
CA ASP A 102 -20.02 3.36 1.99
C ASP A 102 -19.59 2.18 1.11
N ASP A 103 -18.52 2.34 0.32
CA ASP A 103 -17.95 1.29 -0.51
C ASP A 103 -17.34 0.17 0.34
N PHE A 104 -16.65 0.52 1.43
CA PHE A 104 -16.15 -0.45 2.42
C PHE A 104 -17.30 -1.27 3.01
N MET A 105 -18.40 -0.62 3.41
CA MET A 105 -19.54 -1.31 4.00
C MET A 105 -20.28 -2.19 2.99
N ALA A 106 -20.32 -1.78 1.71
CA ALA A 106 -20.85 -2.62 0.63
C ALA A 106 -20.00 -3.89 0.45
N ALA A 107 -18.68 -3.73 0.34
CA ALA A 107 -17.75 -4.85 0.23
C ALA A 107 -17.80 -5.77 1.44
N LEU A 108 -17.78 -5.23 2.66
CA LEU A 108 -17.82 -6.03 3.89
C LEU A 108 -19.10 -6.88 3.98
N ARG A 109 -20.26 -6.32 3.57
CA ARG A 109 -21.52 -7.08 3.53
C ARG A 109 -21.43 -8.24 2.55
N ILE A 110 -20.89 -8.01 1.35
CA ILE A 110 -20.68 -9.06 0.35
C ILE A 110 -19.75 -10.14 0.91
N MET A 111 -18.57 -9.75 1.40
CA MET A 111 -17.56 -10.69 1.88
C MET A 111 -17.98 -11.45 3.15
N TYR A 112 -18.90 -10.89 3.94
CA TYR A 112 -19.43 -11.56 5.13
C TYR A 112 -20.65 -12.43 4.86
N LEU A 113 -21.62 -11.96 4.07
CA LEU A 113 -22.92 -12.64 3.88
C LEU A 113 -22.91 -13.63 2.72
N GLU A 114 -22.17 -13.31 1.65
CA GLU A 114 -22.13 -14.10 0.42
C GLU A 114 -20.80 -14.85 0.33
N GLY A 115 -19.69 -14.15 0.62
CA GLY A 115 -18.35 -14.72 0.53
C GLY A 115 -17.86 -14.89 -0.91
N VAL A 116 -16.70 -15.51 -1.05
CA VAL A 116 -16.03 -15.78 -2.32
C VAL A 116 -15.36 -17.15 -2.21
N GLY A 117 -15.62 -18.06 -3.15
CA GLY A 117 -14.99 -19.38 -3.13
C GLY A 117 -15.34 -20.24 -1.91
N GLY A 118 -16.48 -19.98 -1.26
CA GLY A 118 -16.89 -20.65 -0.02
C GLY A 118 -16.26 -20.04 1.25
N GLU A 119 -15.45 -18.99 1.12
CA GLU A 119 -14.81 -18.32 2.25
C GLU A 119 -15.46 -16.97 2.54
N THR A 120 -15.51 -16.59 3.81
CA THR A 120 -16.16 -15.35 4.29
C THR A 120 -15.24 -14.56 5.19
N PHE A 121 -15.38 -13.24 5.17
CA PHE A 121 -14.74 -12.36 6.13
C PHE A 121 -15.21 -12.71 7.55
N TYR A 122 -14.27 -12.88 8.47
CA TYR A 122 -14.58 -13.25 9.84
C TYR A 122 -15.06 -12.03 10.63
N ALA A 123 -16.29 -12.09 11.13
CA ALA A 123 -16.88 -11.04 11.96
C ALA A 123 -17.28 -11.55 13.35
N GLY A 124 -16.63 -12.62 13.84
CA GLY A 124 -16.90 -13.19 15.17
C GLY A 124 -18.08 -14.15 15.24
N GLN A 125 -18.54 -14.67 14.10
CA GLN A 125 -19.76 -15.48 14.00
C GLN A 125 -19.74 -16.80 14.79
N ASP A 126 -18.56 -17.30 15.19
CA ASP A 126 -18.38 -18.53 15.97
C ASP A 126 -18.28 -18.27 17.49
N VAL A 127 -18.30 -17.01 17.92
CA VAL A 127 -18.28 -16.61 19.33
C VAL A 127 -19.62 -15.99 19.69
N SER A 128 -20.16 -16.34 20.87
CA SER A 128 -21.43 -15.77 21.34
C SER A 128 -21.39 -14.21 21.29
N PRO A 129 -22.32 -13.56 20.58
CA PRO A 129 -22.28 -12.10 20.37
C PRO A 129 -22.40 -11.27 21.65
N LEU A 130 -23.00 -11.85 22.71
CA LEU A 130 -23.40 -11.14 23.94
C LEU A 130 -22.42 -11.32 25.09
N SER A 131 -21.21 -11.81 24.84
CA SER A 131 -20.24 -12.18 25.90
C SER A 131 -19.50 -10.99 26.54
N GLY A 132 -19.87 -9.74 26.23
CA GLY A 132 -19.14 -8.55 26.70
C GLY A 132 -17.78 -8.38 26.01
N PRO A 133 -16.72 -7.91 26.70
CA PRO A 133 -15.35 -7.68 26.18
C PRO A 133 -14.60 -8.87 25.56
N GLY A 134 -15.27 -9.98 25.28
CA GLY A 134 -14.76 -11.17 24.60
C GLY A 134 -15.79 -11.82 23.69
N GLY A 135 -16.88 -11.10 23.36
CA GLY A 135 -17.97 -11.60 22.52
C GLY A 135 -17.68 -11.45 21.03
N GLY A 136 -18.45 -12.17 20.21
CA GLY A 136 -18.27 -12.23 18.76
C GLY A 136 -18.24 -10.84 18.10
N THR A 137 -19.10 -9.93 18.53
CA THR A 137 -19.11 -8.55 18.01
C THR A 137 -17.78 -7.83 18.25
N SER A 138 -17.19 -7.93 19.46
CA SER A 138 -15.89 -7.33 19.74
C SER A 138 -14.79 -7.98 18.91
N THR A 139 -14.79 -9.31 18.80
CA THR A 139 -13.79 -10.04 18.00
C THR A 139 -13.85 -9.64 16.52
N GLY A 140 -15.05 -9.53 15.94
CA GLY A 140 -15.22 -9.07 14.56
C GLY A 140 -14.76 -7.63 14.35
N LEU A 141 -15.07 -6.73 15.28
CA LEU A 141 -14.61 -5.33 15.21
C LEU A 141 -13.09 -5.20 15.32
N VAL A 142 -12.43 -6.05 16.11
CA VAL A 142 -10.96 -6.09 16.17
C VAL A 142 -10.36 -6.60 14.85
N ASN A 143 -10.96 -7.62 14.22
CA ASN A 143 -10.53 -8.07 12.89
C ASN A 143 -10.65 -6.95 11.85
N VAL A 144 -11.80 -6.25 11.82
CA VAL A 144 -12.01 -5.07 10.97
C VAL A 144 -10.99 -3.97 11.28
N ALA A 145 -10.70 -3.71 12.56
CA ALA A 145 -9.71 -2.70 12.95
C ALA A 145 -8.30 -3.06 12.45
N ALA A 146 -7.91 -4.33 12.57
CA ALA A 146 -6.63 -4.82 12.08
C ALA A 146 -6.52 -4.65 10.56
N PHE A 147 -7.55 -5.07 9.82
CA PHE A 147 -7.63 -4.88 8.37
C PHE A 147 -7.51 -3.41 7.95
N LEU A 148 -8.30 -2.53 8.55
CA LEU A 148 -8.29 -1.09 8.24
C LEU A 148 -6.96 -0.44 8.61
N ALA A 149 -6.30 -0.87 9.69
CA ALA A 149 -5.01 -0.32 10.09
C ALA A 149 -3.92 -0.55 9.05
N GLN A 150 -3.93 -1.73 8.42
CA GLN A 150 -3.04 -2.04 7.30
C GLN A 150 -3.43 -1.21 6.07
N ALA A 151 -4.73 -1.12 5.74
CA ALA A 151 -5.23 -0.29 4.64
C ALA A 151 -4.79 1.17 4.75
N MET A 152 -4.86 1.70 5.97
CA MET A 152 -4.46 3.05 6.27
C MET A 152 -3.01 3.29 5.87
N LYS A 153 -2.10 2.40 6.27
CA LYS A 153 -0.68 2.54 5.96
C LYS A 153 -0.38 2.37 4.46
N GLU A 154 -1.01 1.39 3.82
CA GLU A 154 -0.59 0.92 2.50
C GLU A 154 -1.16 1.75 1.36
N THR A 155 -2.40 2.21 1.51
CA THR A 155 -3.17 2.74 0.39
C THR A 155 -3.91 4.04 0.74
N ILE A 156 -4.67 4.07 1.84
CA ILE A 156 -5.55 5.21 2.15
C ILE A 156 -4.74 6.47 2.40
N ARG A 157 -3.57 6.36 3.04
CA ARG A 157 -2.68 7.51 3.31
C ARG A 157 -2.25 8.23 2.03
N TYR A 158 -2.10 7.49 0.94
CA TYR A 158 -1.59 8.00 -0.33
C TYR A 158 -2.69 8.26 -1.36
N ASP A 159 -3.94 7.97 -1.01
CA ASP A 159 -5.10 8.02 -1.90
C ASP A 159 -4.89 7.24 -3.22
N SER A 160 -4.17 6.10 -3.14
CA SER A 160 -3.75 5.30 -4.31
C SER A 160 -4.22 3.87 -4.19
N CYS A 161 -4.93 3.35 -5.20
CA CYS A 161 -5.41 1.97 -5.25
C CYS A 161 -4.39 1.01 -5.86
N ASP A 162 -3.67 1.49 -6.86
CA ASP A 162 -2.54 0.78 -7.47
C ASP A 162 -1.28 1.00 -6.62
N GLU A 163 -0.30 0.11 -6.76
CA GLU A 163 0.99 0.30 -6.10
C GLU A 163 1.70 1.54 -6.63
N ASN A 164 2.33 2.29 -5.72
CA ASN A 164 3.18 3.41 -6.10
C ASN A 164 4.61 2.93 -6.37
N ASN A 165 5.34 3.70 -7.16
CA ASN A 165 6.78 3.51 -7.31
C ASN A 165 7.50 4.07 -6.08
N TRP A 166 7.98 3.20 -5.20
CA TRP A 166 8.61 3.57 -3.92
C TRP A 166 10.13 3.41 -3.91
N ASP A 167 10.65 2.51 -4.74
CA ASP A 167 12.04 2.06 -4.62
C ASP A 167 13.02 3.00 -5.33
N VAL A 168 13.85 3.68 -4.53
CA VAL A 168 14.91 4.55 -5.02
C VAL A 168 16.20 3.75 -5.19
N VAL A 169 16.74 3.75 -6.41
CA VAL A 169 18.02 3.12 -6.77
C VAL A 169 18.95 4.20 -7.31
N ASP A 170 20.12 4.36 -6.67
CA ASP A 170 21.13 5.36 -7.03
C ASP A 170 20.55 6.79 -7.16
N GLY A 171 19.61 7.14 -6.28
CA GLY A 171 18.97 8.46 -6.24
C GLY A 171 17.88 8.70 -7.28
N ARG A 172 17.46 7.65 -8.01
CA ARG A 172 16.41 7.70 -9.03
C ARG A 172 15.30 6.72 -8.69
N TYR A 173 14.08 6.93 -9.22
CA TYR A 173 13.00 5.94 -9.16
C TYR A 173 12.94 5.18 -10.50
N PRO A 174 13.53 3.98 -10.64
CA PRO A 174 13.47 3.24 -11.90
C PRO A 174 12.04 2.95 -12.32
N LEU A 175 11.72 3.09 -13.60
CA LEU A 175 10.38 2.78 -14.13
C LEU A 175 10.16 1.26 -14.20
N SER A 176 11.24 0.49 -14.34
CA SER A 176 11.25 -0.97 -14.21
C SER A 176 10.83 -1.48 -12.83
N ASN A 177 10.65 -0.60 -11.85
CA ASN A 177 10.01 -0.95 -10.57
C ASN A 177 8.58 -1.47 -10.75
N ALA A 178 7.94 -1.18 -11.88
CA ALA A 178 6.67 -1.80 -12.28
C ALA A 178 6.73 -3.34 -12.33
N CYS A 179 7.92 -3.93 -12.29
CA CYS A 179 8.17 -5.35 -12.42
C CYS A 179 8.98 -5.94 -11.26
N GLY A 180 9.09 -5.18 -10.18
CA GLY A 180 9.83 -5.55 -8.99
C GLY A 180 10.45 -4.33 -8.34
N GLN A 181 10.05 -4.04 -7.11
CA GLN A 181 10.63 -3.02 -6.25
C GLN A 181 10.94 -3.62 -4.87
N LEU A 182 11.77 -2.93 -4.09
CA LEU A 182 12.16 -3.34 -2.73
C LEU A 182 12.80 -4.73 -2.68
N ASN A 183 13.67 -5.01 -3.66
CA ASN A 183 14.36 -6.29 -3.84
C ASN A 183 13.44 -7.47 -4.21
N GLN A 184 12.22 -7.19 -4.69
CA GLN A 184 11.29 -8.20 -5.18
C GLN A 184 11.36 -8.33 -6.70
N THR A 185 10.90 -9.48 -7.24
CA THR A 185 10.84 -9.76 -8.67
C THR A 185 9.45 -10.26 -9.03
N TYR A 186 8.60 -9.40 -9.60
CA TYR A 186 7.17 -9.71 -9.75
C TYR A 186 6.88 -10.81 -10.78
N SER A 187 7.77 -10.97 -11.76
CA SER A 187 7.70 -12.09 -12.71
C SER A 187 8.02 -13.46 -12.08
N GLU A 188 8.54 -13.49 -10.86
CA GLU A 188 8.83 -14.73 -10.12
C GLU A 188 7.72 -15.07 -9.10
N TYR A 189 6.68 -14.24 -8.99
CA TYR A 189 5.52 -14.49 -8.14
C TYR A 189 4.63 -15.59 -8.73
N ALA A 190 5.06 -16.83 -8.59
CA ALA A 190 4.23 -18.00 -8.81
C ALA A 190 3.27 -18.19 -7.63
N CYS A 191 2.08 -18.71 -7.90
CA CYS A 191 1.22 -19.16 -6.82
C CYS A 191 1.87 -20.34 -6.09
N PRO A 192 1.52 -20.58 -4.80
CA PRO A 192 1.90 -21.80 -4.10
C PRO A 192 1.60 -23.06 -4.92
N ALA A 193 2.33 -24.15 -4.67
CA ALA A 193 2.27 -25.36 -5.52
C ALA A 193 0.85 -25.95 -5.66
N ASP A 194 0.02 -25.83 -4.62
CA ASP A 194 -1.38 -26.24 -4.61
C ASP A 194 -2.33 -25.25 -5.32
N GLU A 195 -1.87 -24.03 -5.57
CA GLU A 195 -2.61 -22.94 -6.21
C GLU A 195 -2.06 -22.54 -7.59
N GLU A 196 -0.99 -23.19 -8.08
CA GLU A 196 -0.35 -22.89 -9.38
C GLU A 196 -1.37 -22.88 -10.52
N HIS A 197 -2.39 -23.74 -10.46
CA HIS A 197 -3.47 -23.81 -11.44
C HIS A 197 -4.32 -22.53 -11.52
N MET A 198 -4.29 -21.65 -10.51
CA MET A 198 -5.06 -20.40 -10.47
C MET A 198 -4.33 -19.23 -11.14
N GLN A 199 -3.02 -19.30 -11.30
CA GLN A 199 -2.20 -18.20 -11.79
C GLN A 199 -2.56 -17.78 -13.23
N CYS A 200 -2.35 -16.50 -13.57
CA CYS A 200 -2.47 -16.03 -14.94
C CYS A 200 -1.37 -16.61 -15.83
N GLU A 201 -1.61 -16.72 -17.13
CA GLU A 201 -0.51 -16.89 -18.08
C GLU A 201 0.22 -15.56 -18.28
N VAL A 202 1.55 -15.58 -18.30
CA VAL A 202 2.35 -14.38 -18.59
C VAL A 202 2.08 -13.92 -20.01
N ASP A 203 1.49 -12.74 -20.16
CA ASP A 203 1.25 -12.11 -21.45
C ASP A 203 2.32 -11.05 -21.72
N ALA A 204 3.35 -11.41 -22.49
CA ALA A 204 4.40 -10.49 -22.91
C ALA A 204 3.89 -9.37 -23.85
N SER A 205 2.66 -9.48 -24.37
CA SER A 205 2.03 -8.45 -25.19
C SER A 205 1.09 -7.53 -24.41
N MET A 206 0.90 -7.77 -23.12
CA MET A 206 0.09 -6.90 -22.27
C MET A 206 0.68 -5.50 -22.26
N ALA A 207 -0.18 -4.50 -22.50
CA ALA A 207 0.15 -3.09 -22.37
C ALA A 207 -0.95 -2.42 -21.55
N THR A 208 -0.61 -2.01 -20.33
CA THR A 208 -1.54 -1.32 -19.43
C THR A 208 -0.80 -0.37 -18.50
N ARG A 209 -1.54 0.57 -17.90
CA ARG A 209 -1.05 1.56 -16.95
C ARG A 209 -2.01 1.61 -15.77
N ALA A 210 -1.46 1.74 -14.57
CA ALA A 210 -2.21 1.95 -13.33
C ALA A 210 -3.08 3.21 -13.43
N TYR A 211 -4.20 3.21 -12.71
CA TYR A 211 -5.14 4.36 -12.70
C TYR A 211 -4.75 5.40 -11.67
N THR A 212 -4.08 4.97 -10.61
CA THR A 212 -3.76 5.79 -9.47
C THR A 212 -2.28 5.72 -9.14
N ASN A 213 -1.81 6.78 -8.51
CA ASN A 213 -0.49 6.91 -7.93
C ASN A 213 -0.62 7.91 -6.77
N ALA A 214 0.41 7.99 -5.95
CA ALA A 214 0.43 8.95 -4.88
C ALA A 214 0.62 10.37 -5.41
N ASN A 215 0.22 11.35 -4.59
CA ASN A 215 0.08 12.74 -5.01
C ASN A 215 0.96 13.73 -4.21
N TRP A 216 1.99 13.22 -3.50
CA TRP A 216 2.97 14.11 -2.89
C TRP A 216 3.77 14.87 -3.96
N TYR A 217 4.44 15.94 -3.57
CA TYR A 217 5.16 16.77 -4.56
C TYR A 217 6.28 15.94 -5.19
N GLY A 218 6.27 15.79 -6.51
CA GLY A 218 7.30 15.01 -7.24
C GLY A 218 7.06 13.51 -7.21
N ALA A 219 5.90 13.05 -6.72
CA ALA A 219 5.54 11.64 -6.69
C ALA A 219 5.63 11.01 -8.09
N PRO A 220 6.22 9.81 -8.22
CA PRO A 220 6.20 9.06 -9.46
C PRO A 220 4.80 8.89 -10.03
N GLY A 221 4.71 8.95 -11.36
CA GLY A 221 3.48 8.64 -12.08
C GLY A 221 3.05 7.17 -11.95
N PRO A 222 1.85 6.83 -12.46
CA PRO A 222 1.33 5.47 -12.40
C PRO A 222 2.25 4.47 -13.09
N LEU A 223 2.49 3.34 -12.44
CA LEU A 223 3.25 2.22 -13.00
C LEU A 223 2.58 1.70 -14.27
N TYR A 224 3.38 1.15 -15.18
CA TYR A 224 2.90 0.61 -16.45
C TYR A 224 3.69 -0.62 -16.87
N CYS A 225 3.06 -1.49 -17.66
CA CYS A 225 3.71 -2.63 -18.29
C CYS A 225 3.46 -2.61 -19.81
N GLY A 226 4.33 -3.28 -20.56
CA GLY A 226 4.29 -3.23 -22.02
C GLY A 226 5.29 -4.18 -22.68
N PRO A 227 5.06 -4.55 -23.96
CA PRO A 227 5.98 -5.40 -24.70
C PRO A 227 7.31 -4.71 -24.96
N LYS A 228 8.38 -5.49 -25.09
CA LYS A 228 9.72 -4.96 -25.46
C LYS A 228 9.79 -4.33 -26.84
N SER A 229 8.80 -4.59 -27.71
CA SER A 229 8.66 -3.90 -28.99
C SER A 229 8.39 -2.41 -28.83
N ASP A 230 7.71 -2.05 -27.74
CA ASP A 230 7.24 -0.68 -27.46
C ASP A 230 8.15 -0.03 -26.43
N PHE A 231 8.58 -0.80 -25.42
CA PHE A 231 9.50 -0.40 -24.36
C PHE A 231 10.74 -1.31 -24.34
N PRO A 232 11.72 -1.10 -25.25
CA PRO A 232 12.93 -1.94 -25.31
C PRO A 232 13.79 -1.85 -24.05
N PHE A 233 13.70 -0.71 -23.37
CA PHE A 233 14.17 -0.47 -22.01
C PHE A 233 13.29 0.64 -21.40
N THR A 234 13.41 0.83 -20.09
CA THR A 234 12.87 1.97 -19.35
C THR A 234 13.96 2.69 -18.57
N GLY A 235 13.83 4.00 -18.44
CA GLY A 235 14.68 4.84 -17.61
C GLY A 235 14.10 5.01 -16.21
N TYR A 236 13.93 6.25 -15.77
CA TYR A 236 13.57 6.59 -14.39
C TYR A 236 12.60 7.77 -14.32
N TRP A 237 11.93 7.89 -13.18
CA TRP A 237 11.24 9.10 -12.80
C TRP A 237 12.21 10.07 -12.11
N ASP A 238 12.40 11.24 -12.71
CA ASP A 238 13.18 12.33 -12.12
C ASP A 238 12.25 13.23 -11.31
N TYR A 239 12.25 13.03 -10.00
CA TYR A 239 11.42 13.79 -9.07
C TYR A 239 11.91 15.26 -8.91
N GLN A 240 13.10 15.63 -9.40
CA GLN A 240 13.64 16.98 -9.31
C GLN A 240 13.08 17.94 -10.36
N LEU A 241 12.45 17.41 -11.42
CA LEU A 241 11.80 18.23 -12.43
C LEU A 241 10.64 19.03 -11.82
N THR A 242 10.45 20.25 -12.31
CA THR A 242 9.38 21.15 -11.83
C THR A 242 8.46 21.51 -12.99
N CYS A 243 7.18 21.73 -12.70
CA CYS A 243 6.20 22.07 -13.72
C CYS A 243 6.42 23.45 -14.38
N ASP A 244 7.26 24.30 -13.78
CA ASP A 244 7.57 25.63 -14.28
C ASP A 244 8.77 25.64 -15.25
N ASP A 245 9.39 24.49 -15.49
CA ASP A 245 10.51 24.37 -16.43
C ASP A 245 9.99 24.35 -17.88
N GLU A 246 10.02 25.49 -18.59
CA GLU A 246 9.47 25.61 -19.94
C GLU A 246 10.18 24.72 -20.99
N ASP A 247 11.39 24.22 -20.68
CA ASP A 247 12.19 23.39 -21.58
C ASP A 247 11.85 21.89 -21.48
N VAL A 248 11.13 21.48 -20.43
CA VAL A 248 10.71 20.09 -20.18
C VAL A 248 9.22 20.11 -19.86
N ASN A 249 8.39 19.49 -20.70
CA ASN A 249 6.95 19.38 -20.43
C ASN A 249 6.74 18.35 -19.30
N ALA A 250 7.23 18.63 -18.09
CA ALA A 250 7.40 17.65 -17.04
C ALA A 250 6.07 17.24 -16.40
N CYS A 251 5.02 18.07 -16.50
CA CYS A 251 3.78 17.91 -15.74
C CYS A 251 2.54 17.60 -16.58
N ASP A 252 2.65 16.73 -17.58
CA ASP A 252 1.53 16.22 -18.37
C ASP A 252 1.29 14.70 -18.22
N GLU A 253 1.96 14.05 -17.25
CA GLU A 253 1.89 12.59 -17.06
C GLU A 253 0.65 12.15 -16.26
N TYR A 254 0.19 12.92 -15.28
CA TYR A 254 -1.02 12.62 -14.51
C TYR A 254 -1.77 13.85 -13.96
N GLU A 255 -3.05 13.68 -13.66
CA GLU A 255 -3.89 14.76 -13.13
C GLU A 255 -3.40 15.23 -11.74
N GLY A 256 -3.21 16.54 -11.59
CA GLY A 256 -2.77 17.11 -10.32
C GLY A 256 -1.26 16.96 -10.06
N GLN A 257 -0.47 16.56 -11.07
CA GLN A 257 0.98 16.51 -10.98
C GLN A 257 1.57 17.87 -10.56
N ARG A 258 2.45 17.83 -9.55
CA ARG A 258 3.07 19.02 -8.94
C ARG A 258 4.56 19.17 -9.27
N GLY A 259 5.16 18.12 -9.81
CA GLY A 259 6.56 18.03 -10.17
C GLY A 259 6.90 16.60 -10.54
N GLY A 260 8.17 16.38 -10.86
CA GLY A 260 8.67 15.13 -11.38
C GLY A 260 8.35 14.94 -12.86
N GLY A 261 8.99 13.97 -13.50
CA GLY A 261 8.69 13.57 -14.88
C GLY A 261 9.43 12.32 -15.31
N GLU A 262 8.94 11.66 -16.37
CA GLU A 262 9.54 10.44 -16.90
C GLU A 262 10.76 10.76 -17.79
N VAL A 263 11.92 10.15 -17.49
CA VAL A 263 13.16 10.31 -18.24
C VAL A 263 13.59 8.95 -18.80
N ASN A 264 13.49 8.79 -20.13
CA ASN A 264 13.74 7.55 -20.86
C ASN A 264 14.88 7.69 -21.90
N ASP A 265 15.99 8.33 -21.52
CA ASP A 265 17.16 8.51 -22.39
C ASP A 265 18.19 7.38 -22.29
N GLU A 266 18.22 6.67 -21.15
CA GLU A 266 19.10 5.54 -20.89
C GLU A 266 18.41 4.42 -20.08
N PRO A 267 18.84 3.15 -20.21
CA PRO A 267 18.34 2.07 -19.35
C PRO A 267 18.74 2.30 -17.90
N VAL A 268 17.75 2.38 -17.00
CA VAL A 268 18.00 2.46 -15.56
C VAL A 268 17.45 1.20 -14.89
N PRO A 269 18.30 0.41 -14.23
CA PRO A 269 17.86 -0.84 -13.62
C PRO A 269 17.12 -0.61 -12.29
N ASN A 270 16.10 -1.43 -12.02
CA ASN A 270 15.61 -1.62 -10.66
C ASN A 270 16.66 -2.30 -9.78
N ARG A 271 16.35 -2.49 -8.48
CA ARG A 271 17.28 -3.10 -7.51
C ARG A 271 17.76 -4.51 -7.88
N ARG A 272 16.99 -5.23 -8.71
CA ARG A 272 17.33 -6.57 -9.22
C ARG A 272 18.01 -6.56 -10.60
N GLY A 273 18.33 -5.39 -11.14
CA GLY A 273 19.02 -5.25 -12.42
C GLY A 273 18.10 -5.25 -13.64
N ARG A 274 16.78 -5.30 -13.46
CA ARG A 274 15.80 -5.31 -14.55
C ARG A 274 15.64 -3.91 -15.13
N THR A 275 15.52 -3.79 -16.45
CA THR A 275 15.43 -2.51 -17.18
C THR A 275 14.24 -2.46 -18.14
N ASP A 276 13.30 -3.40 -18.03
CA ASP A 276 12.12 -3.51 -18.89
C ASP A 276 10.86 -3.73 -18.06
N VAL A 277 9.71 -3.53 -18.69
CA VAL A 277 8.39 -3.64 -18.08
C VAL A 277 7.50 -4.74 -18.69
N GLU A 278 8.10 -5.79 -19.27
CA GLU A 278 7.37 -6.84 -20.01
C GLU A 278 7.04 -8.07 -19.15
N GLY A 279 5.83 -8.62 -19.25
CA GLY A 279 5.54 -9.94 -18.66
C GLY A 279 5.68 -9.98 -17.14
N CYS A 280 5.27 -8.89 -16.50
CA CYS A 280 5.27 -8.76 -15.06
C CYS A 280 3.89 -9.25 -14.61
N CYS A 281 3.89 -10.19 -13.66
CA CYS A 281 2.77 -10.45 -12.73
C CYS A 281 1.78 -11.54 -13.14
N ILE A 282 1.52 -12.44 -12.18
CA ILE A 282 1.02 -13.78 -12.50
C ILE A 282 0.01 -14.26 -11.44
N CYS A 283 0.38 -14.29 -10.15
CA CYS A 283 -0.43 -15.02 -9.17
C CYS A 283 -1.69 -14.29 -8.69
N ASN A 284 -1.58 -13.11 -8.06
CA ASN A 284 -2.71 -12.47 -7.36
C ASN A 284 -3.92 -12.19 -8.27
N TYR A 285 -3.67 -11.64 -9.47
CA TYR A 285 -4.73 -11.44 -10.45
C TYR A 285 -5.28 -12.75 -11.01
N GLY A 286 -4.44 -13.80 -11.07
CA GLY A 286 -4.88 -15.14 -11.45
C GLY A 286 -5.87 -15.70 -10.45
N VAL A 287 -5.54 -15.59 -9.16
CA VAL A 287 -6.42 -15.94 -8.05
C VAL A 287 -7.73 -15.14 -8.11
N LEU A 288 -7.68 -13.83 -8.33
CA LEU A 288 -8.89 -13.02 -8.50
C LEU A 288 -9.71 -13.46 -9.73
N ASN A 289 -9.07 -13.69 -10.87
CA ASN A 289 -9.76 -14.14 -12.08
C ASN A 289 -10.38 -15.53 -11.88
N TYR A 290 -9.65 -16.40 -11.19
CA TYR A 290 -10.09 -17.73 -10.83
C TYR A 290 -11.33 -17.62 -9.95
N TYR A 291 -11.39 -16.83 -8.88
CA TYR A 291 -12.54 -16.84 -7.96
C TYR A 291 -13.68 -15.87 -8.29
N LEU A 292 -13.36 -14.73 -8.90
CA LEU A 292 -14.24 -13.58 -8.98
C LEU A 292 -14.49 -13.09 -10.40
N GLY A 293 -13.59 -13.42 -11.33
CA GLY A 293 -13.55 -12.83 -12.66
C GLY A 293 -14.12 -13.69 -13.77
N LYS A 294 -13.74 -13.35 -15.00
CA LYS A 294 -14.14 -14.00 -16.23
C LYS A 294 -13.77 -15.48 -16.25
N ARG A 295 -12.58 -15.85 -15.74
CA ARG A 295 -12.16 -17.25 -15.70
C ARG A 295 -13.10 -18.11 -14.84
N ALA A 296 -13.55 -17.60 -13.70
CA ALA A 296 -14.58 -18.26 -12.89
C ALA A 296 -15.84 -18.58 -13.70
N ALA A 297 -16.34 -17.58 -14.44
CA ALA A 297 -17.55 -17.69 -15.24
C ALA A 297 -17.38 -18.65 -16.43
N ASP A 298 -16.27 -18.55 -17.16
CA ASP A 298 -15.98 -19.38 -18.33
C ASP A 298 -15.82 -20.88 -17.95
N GLU A 299 -15.34 -21.16 -16.73
CA GLU A 299 -15.22 -22.51 -16.17
C GLU A 299 -16.51 -23.01 -15.48
N GLY A 300 -17.58 -22.21 -15.47
CA GLY A 300 -18.89 -22.58 -14.90
C GLY A 300 -18.97 -22.48 -13.37
N ARG A 301 -18.03 -21.78 -12.73
CA ARG A 301 -18.05 -21.48 -11.29
C ARG A 301 -18.79 -20.17 -11.04
N GLU A 302 -19.26 -19.95 -9.82
CA GLU A 302 -19.89 -18.68 -9.44
C GLU A 302 -18.89 -17.53 -9.59
N SER A 303 -19.33 -16.44 -10.23
CA SER A 303 -18.49 -15.28 -10.51
C SER A 303 -19.27 -14.00 -10.27
N ARG A 304 -18.73 -13.12 -9.43
CA ARG A 304 -19.32 -11.80 -9.18
C ARG A 304 -19.05 -10.81 -10.32
N TYR A 305 -17.92 -10.96 -10.98
CA TYR A 305 -17.49 -10.09 -12.08
C TYR A 305 -17.22 -10.93 -13.33
N PRO A 306 -18.26 -11.57 -13.89
CA PRO A 306 -18.12 -12.54 -14.98
C PRO A 306 -17.55 -11.92 -16.27
N ASP A 307 -17.61 -10.60 -16.40
CA ASP A 307 -17.13 -9.85 -17.57
C ASP A 307 -15.72 -9.29 -17.39
N ILE A 308 -15.12 -9.36 -16.19
CA ILE A 308 -13.79 -8.80 -15.90
C ILE A 308 -12.74 -9.89 -15.97
N ASP A 309 -11.85 -9.80 -16.95
CA ASP A 309 -10.66 -10.65 -17.01
C ASP A 309 -9.50 -9.97 -16.28
N PHE A 310 -9.34 -10.26 -14.98
CA PHE A 310 -8.26 -9.67 -14.18
C PHE A 310 -6.85 -10.02 -14.70
N CYS A 311 -6.70 -11.09 -15.48
CA CYS A 311 -5.43 -11.45 -16.13
C CYS A 311 -5.13 -10.60 -17.37
N LYS A 312 -6.11 -9.89 -17.92
CA LYS A 312 -5.95 -9.02 -19.10
C LYS A 312 -6.16 -7.54 -18.79
N ASP A 313 -6.95 -7.24 -17.76
CA ASP A 313 -7.20 -5.89 -17.26
C ASP A 313 -7.12 -5.87 -15.72
N PRO A 314 -5.89 -5.98 -15.16
CA PRO A 314 -5.70 -5.88 -13.71
C PRO A 314 -6.18 -4.52 -13.15
N GLY A 315 -6.10 -3.47 -13.95
CA GLY A 315 -6.52 -2.11 -13.59
C GLY A 315 -8.03 -1.97 -13.35
N ALA A 316 -8.85 -2.93 -13.80
CA ALA A 316 -10.30 -2.95 -13.57
C ALA A 316 -10.70 -2.79 -12.09
N ILE A 317 -9.80 -3.15 -11.16
CA ILE A 317 -10.00 -3.01 -9.72
C ILE A 317 -10.02 -1.54 -9.27
N CYS A 318 -9.24 -0.69 -9.93
CA CYS A 318 -9.00 0.70 -9.56
C CYS A 318 -9.68 1.72 -10.50
N VAL A 319 -10.39 1.25 -11.54
CA VAL A 319 -11.12 2.10 -12.50
C VAL A 319 -12.09 3.05 -11.81
N PRO A 320 -11.97 4.38 -12.02
CA PRO A 320 -12.95 5.35 -11.56
C PRO A 320 -14.34 5.09 -12.16
N GLY A 321 -15.37 5.05 -11.33
CA GLY A 321 -16.76 4.82 -11.77
C GLY A 321 -17.08 3.38 -12.18
N GLY A 322 -16.15 2.43 -11.99
CA GLY A 322 -16.38 0.99 -12.11
C GLY A 322 -17.05 0.40 -10.87
N HIS A 323 -16.67 -0.83 -10.51
CA HIS A 323 -17.13 -1.50 -9.30
C HIS A 323 -16.42 -0.91 -8.06
N VAL A 324 -17.04 0.07 -7.41
CA VAL A 324 -16.42 0.82 -6.32
C VAL A 324 -16.08 -0.05 -5.10
N GLU A 325 -16.82 -1.13 -4.88
CA GLU A 325 -16.60 -2.12 -3.83
C GLU A 325 -15.44 -3.09 -4.14
N LEU A 326 -15.05 -3.23 -5.41
CA LEU A 326 -14.14 -4.27 -5.88
C LEU A 326 -12.76 -4.17 -5.24
N LYS A 327 -12.19 -2.95 -5.11
CA LYS A 327 -10.90 -2.74 -4.43
C LYS A 327 -10.92 -3.19 -2.96
N TRP A 328 -12.04 -2.99 -2.27
CA TRP A 328 -12.21 -3.47 -0.91
C TRP A 328 -12.39 -4.98 -0.87
N ILE A 329 -13.15 -5.55 -1.81
CA ILE A 329 -13.31 -7.01 -1.96
C ILE A 329 -11.96 -7.68 -2.22
N ALA A 330 -11.12 -7.13 -3.10
CA ALA A 330 -9.80 -7.66 -3.38
C ALA A 330 -8.94 -7.71 -2.11
N GLY A 331 -8.90 -6.61 -1.34
CA GLY A 331 -8.17 -6.58 -0.07
C GLY A 331 -8.74 -7.51 0.99
N MET A 332 -10.07 -7.58 1.14
CA MET A 332 -10.72 -8.51 2.07
C MET A 332 -10.51 -9.97 1.66
N PHE A 333 -10.50 -10.27 0.37
CA PHE A 333 -10.26 -11.61 -0.14
C PHE A 333 -8.83 -12.08 0.15
N TYR A 334 -7.83 -11.22 -0.09
CA TYR A 334 -6.47 -11.47 0.40
C TYR A 334 -6.45 -11.69 1.92
N TRP A 335 -7.15 -10.83 2.68
CA TRP A 335 -7.18 -10.95 4.14
C TRP A 335 -7.73 -12.29 4.62
N ILE A 336 -8.81 -12.77 4.00
CA ILE A 336 -9.40 -14.07 4.29
C ILE A 336 -8.39 -15.19 4.00
N ARG A 337 -7.78 -15.17 2.81
CA ARG A 337 -6.91 -16.26 2.33
C ARG A 337 -5.51 -16.29 2.90
N SER A 338 -5.02 -15.15 3.37
CA SER A 338 -3.65 -15.01 3.86
C SER A 338 -3.56 -14.80 5.36
N LEU A 339 -4.51 -14.06 5.97
CA LEU A 339 -4.50 -13.84 7.42
C LEU A 339 -5.42 -14.80 8.15
N GLN A 340 -6.69 -14.93 7.75
CA GLN A 340 -7.64 -15.74 8.53
C GLN A 340 -7.30 -17.24 8.51
N THR A 341 -6.55 -17.70 7.51
CA THR A 341 -6.04 -19.06 7.36
C THR A 341 -4.62 -19.25 7.92
N TYR A 342 -3.94 -18.18 8.35
CA TYR A 342 -2.53 -18.23 8.74
C TYR A 342 -2.33 -19.13 9.97
N ASP A 343 -1.53 -20.18 9.79
CA ASP A 343 -1.13 -21.11 10.85
C ASP A 343 0.29 -21.65 10.63
N ASN A 344 1.28 -20.88 11.09
CA ASN A 344 2.70 -21.27 11.00
C ASN A 344 3.42 -20.98 12.32
N GLY A 345 3.18 -21.84 13.32
CA GLY A 345 3.65 -21.65 14.71
C GLY A 345 2.94 -20.51 15.46
N TRP A 346 2.08 -19.77 14.76
CA TRP A 346 1.23 -18.71 15.26
C TRP A 346 -0.07 -18.74 14.45
N ASN A 347 -1.19 -19.11 15.06
CA ASN A 347 -2.50 -19.17 14.39
C ASN A 347 -3.23 -17.83 14.54
N TYR A 348 -3.64 -17.22 13.43
CA TYR A 348 -4.28 -15.90 13.45
C TYR A 348 -5.60 -15.88 14.24
N MET A 349 -6.46 -16.88 14.02
CA MET A 349 -7.78 -16.93 14.63
C MET A 349 -7.69 -17.10 16.15
N ASP A 350 -6.78 -17.94 16.63
CA ASP A 350 -6.54 -18.14 18.05
C ASP A 350 -5.96 -16.91 18.72
N ASN A 351 -5.01 -16.23 18.06
CA ASN A 351 -4.39 -15.02 18.60
C ASN A 351 -5.33 -13.82 18.58
N LEU A 352 -6.17 -13.67 17.54
CA LEU A 352 -7.24 -12.67 17.50
C LEU A 352 -8.19 -12.84 18.69
N LYS A 353 -8.68 -14.07 18.91
CA LYS A 353 -9.58 -14.38 20.02
C LYS A 353 -8.90 -14.17 21.37
N SER A 354 -7.63 -14.56 21.50
CA SER A 354 -6.84 -14.41 22.72
C SER A 354 -6.56 -12.94 23.05
N PHE A 355 -6.23 -12.12 22.04
CA PHE A 355 -6.04 -10.68 22.21
C PHE A 355 -7.32 -9.99 22.70
N VAL A 356 -8.48 -10.35 22.12
CA VAL A 356 -9.78 -9.81 22.54
C VAL A 356 -10.10 -10.26 23.98
N GLN A 357 -10.02 -11.56 24.27
CA GLN A 357 -10.28 -12.11 25.62
C GLN A 357 -9.30 -11.61 26.68
N GLY A 358 -8.06 -11.30 26.29
CA GLY A 358 -7.02 -10.71 27.12
C GLY A 358 -7.24 -9.22 27.41
N GLY A 359 -8.28 -8.61 26.86
CA GLY A 359 -8.64 -7.22 27.11
C GLY A 359 -7.88 -6.22 26.24
N LEU A 360 -7.52 -6.61 25.01
CA LEU A 360 -6.92 -5.72 24.00
C LEU A 360 -5.61 -5.07 24.47
N GLN A 361 -4.81 -5.82 25.21
CA GLN A 361 -3.55 -5.36 25.78
C GLN A 361 -2.39 -5.63 24.82
N ASP A 362 -1.35 -4.82 24.96
CA ASP A 362 -0.09 -4.90 24.21
C ASP A 362 -0.21 -4.75 22.68
N ASP A 363 0.96 -4.67 22.04
CA ASP A 363 1.08 -4.45 20.59
C ASP A 363 1.46 -5.73 19.83
N SER A 364 1.67 -6.85 20.53
CA SER A 364 2.25 -8.06 19.93
C SER A 364 1.34 -8.65 18.85
N PHE A 365 0.01 -8.59 19.06
CA PHE A 365 -0.96 -9.03 18.06
C PHE A 365 -0.86 -8.22 16.77
N ILE A 366 -0.84 -6.89 16.85
CA ILE A 366 -0.81 -6.06 15.64
C ILE A 366 0.58 -6.04 14.99
N ASP A 367 1.65 -6.16 15.76
CA ASP A 367 3.01 -6.29 15.24
C ASP A 367 3.14 -7.60 14.43
N ALA A 368 2.58 -8.71 14.93
CA ALA A 368 2.51 -9.97 14.22
C ALA A 368 1.66 -9.88 12.95
N VAL A 369 0.45 -9.31 13.02
CA VAL A 369 -0.42 -9.10 11.85
C VAL A 369 0.26 -8.26 10.78
N SER A 370 0.92 -7.17 11.18
CA SER A 370 1.67 -6.31 10.27
C SER A 370 2.82 -7.05 9.60
N GLY A 371 3.52 -7.91 10.36
CA GLY A 371 4.52 -8.83 9.83
C GLY A 371 3.95 -9.78 8.78
N ILE A 372 2.81 -10.42 9.03
CA ILE A 372 2.24 -11.38 8.08
C ILE A 372 1.81 -10.65 6.79
N VAL A 373 1.16 -9.49 6.92
CA VAL A 373 0.69 -8.69 5.77
C VAL A 373 1.85 -8.21 4.89
N ASN A 374 2.92 -7.69 5.50
CA ASN A 374 4.01 -7.05 4.76
C ASN A 374 5.15 -8.03 4.39
N ARG A 375 5.33 -9.11 5.15
CA ARG A 375 6.50 -9.99 5.07
C ARG A 375 6.17 -11.48 4.98
N GLY A 376 4.91 -11.88 5.08
CA GLY A 376 4.50 -13.29 5.06
C GLY A 376 4.73 -14.05 6.37
N CYS A 377 5.20 -13.40 7.45
CA CYS A 377 5.39 -14.05 8.74
C CYS A 377 5.09 -13.17 9.96
N HIS A 378 4.71 -13.80 11.07
CA HIS A 378 4.35 -13.12 12.32
C HIS A 378 5.54 -12.57 13.13
N SER A 379 6.79 -12.90 12.76
CA SER A 379 8.01 -12.46 13.47
C SER A 379 9.06 -11.93 12.49
N PRO A 380 8.83 -10.77 11.84
CA PRO A 380 9.80 -10.21 10.91
C PRO A 380 11.09 -9.77 11.63
N PRO A 381 12.29 -9.90 11.02
CA PRO A 381 12.55 -10.42 9.66
C PRO A 381 12.33 -11.94 9.58
N CYS A 382 11.61 -12.40 8.54
CA CYS A 382 11.14 -13.78 8.40
C CYS A 382 12.25 -14.79 8.09
N SER A 383 13.31 -14.31 7.45
CA SER A 383 14.52 -15.08 7.17
C SER A 383 15.76 -14.22 7.39
N PHE A 384 16.91 -14.88 7.62
CA PHE A 384 18.17 -14.18 7.82
C PHE A 384 18.54 -13.35 6.59
N GLY A 385 18.63 -12.03 6.76
CA GLY A 385 18.89 -11.09 5.66
C GLY A 385 17.66 -10.56 4.93
N SER A 386 16.45 -10.93 5.35
CA SER A 386 15.22 -10.26 4.90
C SER A 386 15.09 -8.86 5.53
N GLU A 387 14.45 -7.95 4.80
CA GLU A 387 14.28 -6.55 5.22
C GLU A 387 13.31 -6.44 6.43
N PRO A 388 13.51 -5.45 7.34
CA PRO A 388 12.62 -5.22 8.48
C PRO A 388 11.19 -4.82 8.08
N LEU A 389 10.20 -5.04 8.95
CA LEU A 389 8.82 -4.59 8.73
C LEU A 389 8.76 -3.08 8.38
N ASP A 390 8.16 -2.75 7.23
CA ASP A 390 7.92 -1.36 6.84
C ASP A 390 6.66 -0.79 7.54
N GLY A 391 6.78 0.45 8.02
CA GLY A 391 5.65 1.19 8.62
C GLY A 391 5.08 0.56 9.89
N GLY A 392 5.84 -0.25 10.62
CA GLY A 392 5.34 -0.97 11.81
C GLY A 392 4.70 -0.07 12.87
N GLU A 393 5.34 1.04 13.22
CA GLU A 393 4.79 2.00 14.20
C GLU A 393 3.50 2.65 13.69
N GLU A 394 3.45 3.06 12.42
CA GLU A 394 2.28 3.71 11.83
C GLU A 394 1.08 2.75 11.75
N ARG A 395 1.30 1.47 11.40
CA ARG A 395 0.26 0.42 11.40
C ARG A 395 -0.32 0.23 12.80
N LYS A 396 0.54 0.21 13.81
CA LYS A 396 0.18 0.10 15.23
C LYS A 396 -0.63 1.31 15.71
N GLU A 397 -0.20 2.52 15.38
CA GLU A 397 -0.94 3.75 15.70
C GLU A 397 -2.32 3.79 15.01
N ASN A 398 -2.38 3.39 13.74
CA ASN A 398 -3.64 3.26 13.00
C ASN A 398 -4.58 2.24 13.66
N PHE A 399 -4.05 1.10 14.10
CA PHE A 399 -4.84 0.09 14.80
C PHE A 399 -5.43 0.62 16.10
N LYS A 400 -4.61 1.26 16.94
CA LYS A 400 -5.07 1.90 18.19
C LYS A 400 -6.14 2.96 17.92
N LYS A 401 -5.97 3.75 16.86
CA LYS A 401 -6.94 4.77 16.41
C LYS A 401 -8.27 4.14 16.02
N VAL A 402 -8.28 3.10 15.18
CA VAL A 402 -9.52 2.43 14.74
C VAL A 402 -10.19 1.69 15.91
N LEU A 403 -9.43 1.02 16.78
CA LEU A 403 -9.97 0.41 18.00
C LEU A 403 -10.68 1.45 18.88
N GLY A 404 -10.07 2.61 19.11
CA GLY A 404 -10.66 3.69 19.91
C GLY A 404 -11.90 4.33 19.28
N ILE A 405 -12.18 4.08 18.01
CA ILE A 405 -13.42 4.46 17.32
C ILE A 405 -14.49 3.38 17.49
N LEU A 406 -14.12 2.10 17.34
CA LEU A 406 -15.06 0.98 17.30
C LEU A 406 -15.45 0.44 18.67
N LEU A 407 -14.56 0.56 19.67
CA LEU A 407 -14.70 -0.06 20.98
C LEU A 407 -14.60 0.98 22.11
N GLU A 408 -15.22 0.66 23.24
CA GLU A 408 -14.99 1.34 24.51
C GLU A 408 -13.65 0.87 25.13
N PRO A 409 -13.07 1.60 26.10
CA PRO A 409 -11.82 1.19 26.75
C PRO A 409 -11.88 -0.17 27.46
N ASP A 410 -13.08 -0.66 27.76
CA ASP A 410 -13.29 -1.99 28.33
C ASP A 410 -13.38 -3.10 27.27
N GLY A 411 -13.23 -2.79 25.98
CA GLY A 411 -13.30 -3.74 24.86
C GLY A 411 -14.71 -4.07 24.39
N SER A 412 -15.75 -3.48 24.97
CA SER A 412 -17.12 -3.63 24.47
C SER A 412 -17.37 -2.79 23.22
N PRO A 413 -18.29 -3.20 22.32
CA PRO A 413 -18.63 -2.40 21.14
C PRO A 413 -19.13 -1.02 21.54
N ARG A 414 -18.61 0.03 20.91
CA ARG A 414 -19.06 1.39 21.20
C ARG A 414 -20.52 1.57 20.79
N VAL A 415 -21.33 2.06 21.73
CA VAL A 415 -22.73 2.39 21.49
C VAL A 415 -22.81 3.83 21.03
N PHE A 416 -23.46 4.08 19.89
CA PHE A 416 -23.73 5.44 19.42
C PHE A 416 -24.49 6.25 20.48
N ARG A 417 -23.90 7.36 20.95
CA ARG A 417 -24.56 8.30 21.86
C ARG A 417 -24.92 9.57 21.09
N PRO A 418 -26.21 10.00 21.09
CA PRO A 418 -26.60 11.28 20.49
C PRO A 418 -25.87 12.43 21.20
N GLY A 419 -24.81 12.96 20.59
CA GLY A 419 -23.90 13.93 21.19
C GLY A 419 -22.43 13.71 20.81
N ASP A 420 -22.08 12.49 20.39
CA ASP A 420 -20.81 12.20 19.74
C ASP A 420 -20.85 12.82 18.34
N THR A 421 -20.51 14.11 18.21
CA THR A 421 -20.30 14.72 16.90
C THR A 421 -19.21 13.93 16.20
N ALA A 422 -19.58 13.17 15.17
CA ALA A 422 -18.65 12.81 14.12
C ALA A 422 -18.00 14.11 13.67
N THR A 423 -16.69 14.24 13.83
CA THR A 423 -15.92 15.29 13.20
C THR A 423 -16.12 15.09 11.70
N ALA A 424 -17.12 15.76 11.14
CA ALA A 424 -17.46 15.68 9.74
C ALA A 424 -16.29 16.30 8.98
N THR A 425 -15.40 15.45 8.44
CA THR A 425 -14.48 15.90 7.41
C THR A 425 -15.34 16.31 6.22
N SER A 426 -15.33 17.60 5.92
CA SER A 426 -16.15 18.21 4.89
C SER A 426 -16.01 17.46 3.56
N ALA A 427 -17.13 17.03 2.98
CA ALA A 427 -17.17 16.50 1.62
C ALA A 427 -16.66 17.57 0.63
N PRO A 428 -15.94 17.19 -0.44
CA PRO A 428 -15.63 18.13 -1.53
C PRO A 428 -16.92 18.53 -2.25
N PRO A 429 -17.04 19.77 -2.74
CA PRO A 429 -18.20 20.19 -3.51
C PRO A 429 -18.14 19.61 -4.93
N GLY A 430 -19.15 18.82 -5.30
CA GLY A 430 -19.56 18.69 -6.69
C GLY A 430 -19.44 17.30 -7.31
N SER A 431 -20.40 16.43 -7.04
CA SER A 431 -20.87 15.47 -8.04
C SER A 431 -22.40 15.52 -8.05
N THR A 432 -22.93 16.25 -9.02
CA THR A 432 -24.36 16.20 -9.34
C THR A 432 -24.69 14.78 -9.79
N PRO A 433 -25.69 14.09 -9.22
CA PRO A 433 -26.08 12.77 -9.71
C PRO A 433 -26.56 12.90 -11.15
N ALA A 434 -25.91 12.20 -12.07
CA ALA A 434 -26.45 12.01 -13.41
C ALA A 434 -27.81 11.28 -13.30
N PRO A 435 -28.83 11.70 -14.05
CA PRO A 435 -30.16 11.09 -13.96
C PRO A 435 -30.10 9.65 -14.47
N ILE A 436 -30.58 8.72 -13.64
CA ILE A 436 -30.80 7.32 -13.97
C ILE A 436 -31.81 7.27 -15.14
N MET A 437 -31.33 6.92 -16.33
CA MET A 437 -32.17 6.53 -17.45
C MET A 437 -32.78 5.16 -17.11
N SER A 438 -34.05 5.18 -16.72
CA SER A 438 -34.91 4.00 -16.59
C SER A 438 -35.03 3.34 -17.96
N SER A 439 -34.45 2.15 -18.14
CA SER A 439 -34.79 1.26 -19.25
C SER A 439 -35.98 0.41 -18.83
N ASP A 440 -37.08 0.61 -19.53
CA ASP A 440 -38.34 -0.13 -19.37
C ASP A 440 -38.12 -1.65 -19.49
N TYR A 441 -38.63 -2.36 -18.49
CA TYR A 441 -38.81 -3.81 -18.49
C TYR A 441 -39.88 -4.20 -19.52
N VAL A 442 -39.56 -5.17 -20.37
CA VAL A 442 -40.55 -5.94 -21.14
C VAL A 442 -40.72 -7.28 -20.44
N GLU A 443 -41.90 -7.48 -19.84
CA GLU A 443 -42.41 -8.79 -19.41
C GLU A 443 -42.72 -9.64 -20.64
N GLU A 444 -42.23 -10.88 -20.72
CA GLU A 444 -42.96 -11.99 -21.34
C GLU A 444 -42.68 -13.32 -20.60
N ASP A 445 -43.75 -13.75 -19.92
CA ASP A 445 -44.33 -15.09 -19.76
C ASP A 445 -43.53 -16.36 -19.36
N GLU A 446 -44.14 -17.02 -18.39
CA GLU A 446 -43.88 -18.31 -17.77
C GLU A 446 -43.84 -19.50 -18.77
N LEU A 447 -43.02 -20.52 -18.45
CA LEU A 447 -43.46 -21.90 -18.63
C LEU A 447 -42.81 -22.85 -17.61
N ALA A 448 -43.67 -23.60 -16.93
CA ALA A 448 -43.39 -24.52 -15.83
C ALA A 448 -42.82 -25.89 -16.23
N GLY A 449 -42.24 -26.55 -15.21
CA GLY A 449 -42.04 -27.99 -15.08
C GLY A 449 -40.62 -28.31 -14.59
N ASP A 450 -40.34 -29.27 -13.73
CA ASP A 450 -41.08 -30.13 -12.80
C ASP A 450 -39.97 -30.86 -12.00
N THR A 451 -40.21 -31.12 -10.72
CA THR A 451 -39.57 -32.08 -9.78
C THR A 451 -38.34 -32.92 -10.20
N ALA A 452 -37.34 -33.04 -9.32
CA ALA A 452 -37.03 -34.30 -8.63
C ALA A 452 -36.00 -34.11 -7.51
N GLU A 453 -36.37 -34.58 -6.32
CA GLU A 453 -35.53 -34.85 -5.16
C GLU A 453 -34.68 -36.10 -5.43
N GLU A 454 -33.39 -36.11 -5.08
CA GLU A 454 -32.70 -37.34 -4.65
C GLU A 454 -31.72 -37.01 -3.52
N GLU A 455 -32.03 -37.55 -2.35
CA GLU A 455 -31.13 -37.75 -1.22
C GLU A 455 -30.18 -38.90 -1.54
N GLU A 456 -28.89 -38.78 -1.21
CA GLU A 456 -28.08 -39.94 -0.82
C GLU A 456 -27.15 -39.58 0.36
N ASP A 457 -27.43 -40.26 1.47
CA ASP A 457 -26.68 -40.43 2.71
C ASP A 457 -25.83 -41.69 2.59
N TRP A 458 -24.52 -41.66 2.87
CA TRP A 458 -23.76 -42.81 3.40
C TRP A 458 -22.50 -42.36 4.17
N THR A 459 -22.63 -42.41 5.51
CA THR A 459 -21.77 -43.07 6.52
C THR A 459 -20.24 -42.89 6.59
N ASP A 460 -19.82 -42.58 7.82
CA ASP A 460 -18.50 -42.74 8.44
C ASP A 460 -17.83 -44.11 8.23
N ASP A 461 -16.49 -44.11 8.11
CA ASP A 461 -15.63 -45.09 8.77
C ASP A 461 -14.20 -44.53 8.98
N GLU A 462 -13.75 -44.61 10.24
CA GLU A 462 -12.39 -44.37 10.70
C GLU A 462 -11.42 -45.42 10.14
N PHE A 463 -10.21 -45.02 9.73
CA PHE A 463 -9.00 -45.81 10.02
C PHE A 463 -7.73 -44.98 10.08
N ALA A 464 -6.85 -45.42 10.97
CA ALA A 464 -5.80 -44.67 11.63
C ALA A 464 -4.45 -44.62 10.91
N SER A 465 -3.67 -43.62 11.35
CA SER A 465 -2.21 -43.62 11.62
C SER A 465 -1.27 -44.17 10.55
N ASP A 466 -0.57 -43.26 9.89
CA ASP A 466 0.89 -43.09 9.95
C ASP A 466 1.27 -42.17 8.80
N THR A 467 2.00 -41.10 9.07
CA THR A 467 3.14 -40.68 8.25
C THR A 467 3.88 -39.56 8.95
N ASP A 468 5.20 -39.77 9.00
CA ASP A 468 6.20 -38.95 9.63
C ASP A 468 6.15 -37.50 9.15
N ALA A 469 6.44 -36.59 10.08
CA ALA A 469 6.65 -35.19 9.82
C ALA A 469 7.90 -35.00 8.93
N GLU A 470 7.67 -34.64 7.66
CA GLU A 470 8.65 -33.92 6.86
C GLU A 470 8.41 -32.42 7.08
N GLU A 471 9.21 -31.84 7.99
CA GLU A 471 9.47 -30.40 8.07
C GLU A 471 10.29 -30.01 6.82
N GLU A 472 9.66 -29.60 5.72
CA GLU A 472 10.36 -28.92 4.61
C GLU A 472 9.51 -27.76 4.03
N ASP A 473 10.13 -26.57 3.97
CA ASP A 473 9.93 -25.46 3.03
C ASP A 473 8.56 -24.76 2.86
N TRP A 474 7.95 -24.31 3.96
CA TRP A 474 6.86 -23.31 3.91
C TRP A 474 7.34 -21.84 3.88
N ALA A 475 8.66 -21.60 3.91
CA ALA A 475 9.23 -20.27 4.14
C ALA A 475 9.62 -19.47 2.88
N GLU A 476 9.57 -20.05 1.68
CA GLU A 476 10.16 -19.42 0.48
C GLU A 476 9.16 -18.74 -0.49
N SER A 477 7.84 -18.95 -0.37
CA SER A 477 6.89 -18.49 -1.41
C SER A 477 5.96 -17.33 -1.05
N SER A 478 5.82 -16.94 0.23
CA SER A 478 4.96 -15.81 0.62
C SER A 478 5.70 -14.47 0.55
N THR A 479 6.07 -14.09 -0.68
CA THR A 479 6.58 -12.73 -0.94
C THR A 479 5.45 -11.72 -0.69
N GLY A 480 5.67 -10.84 0.29
CA GLY A 480 4.67 -9.90 0.79
C GLY A 480 4.28 -8.85 -0.26
N ILE A 481 3.24 -9.16 -1.02
CA ILE A 481 2.46 -8.17 -1.75
C ILE A 481 1.47 -7.59 -0.76
N SER A 482 1.45 -6.26 -0.66
CA SER A 482 0.47 -5.57 0.17
C SER A 482 -0.94 -5.85 -0.34
N ALA A 483 -1.81 -6.35 0.54
CA ALA A 483 -3.19 -6.75 0.28
C ALA A 483 -4.04 -5.74 -0.52
N MET A 484 -3.65 -4.46 -0.55
CA MET A 484 -4.49 -3.36 -1.03
C MET A 484 -3.81 -2.43 -2.03
N SER A 485 -2.53 -2.67 -2.32
CA SER A 485 -1.80 -1.94 -3.36
C SER A 485 -1.58 -2.91 -4.50
N LEU A 486 -2.54 -2.92 -5.42
CA LEU A 486 -2.59 -3.86 -6.53
C LEU A 486 -1.86 -3.21 -7.70
N TRP A 487 -0.55 -3.31 -7.70
CA TRP A 487 0.17 -3.39 -8.96
C TRP A 487 0.82 -4.74 -8.93
N CYS A 488 0.52 -5.50 -9.97
CA CYS A 488 1.43 -6.49 -10.46
C CYS A 488 2.16 -7.35 -9.38
#